data_AF-A0A938QJA7-F1
#
_entry.id   AF-A0A938QJA7-F1
#
_cell.length_a   1.000
_cell.length_b   1.000
_cell.length_c   1.000
_cell.angle_alpha   90.00
_cell.angle_beta   90.00
_cell.angle_gamma   90.00
#
_symmetry.space_group_name_H-M   'P 1'
#
loop_
_entity.id
_entity.type
_entity.pdbx_description
1 polymer ?
#
loop_
_entity_poly.entity_id
_entity_poly.type
_entity_poly.pdbx_seq_one_letter_code
_entity_poly.pdbx_strand_id
1 'polypeptide(L)'
;MRLQYPPDIRIIQVPCTGKVDIIHLLMAFEEGADGVFVAGCLEGDCHFREGNLHAKKRVKRVKEILDKVGLGGDRVEMYNLSAGQGGRFAEIAREMTARILSLGPSPIRIAKGLIARPGAQAAGAEGEVAA
;
A
#
# COMPACT_ATOMS: atom_id res chain seq x y z
N MET A 1 -11.44 19.75 12.39
CA MET A 1 -10.55 20.03 11.24
C MET A 1 -11.04 19.17 10.07
N ARG A 2 -11.37 19.74 8.91
CA ARG A 2 -11.72 18.96 7.69
C ARG A 2 -10.48 18.90 6.79
N LEU A 3 -9.60 17.95 7.09
CA LEU A 3 -8.35 17.76 6.36
C LEU A 3 -8.62 16.95 5.09
N GLN A 4 -8.07 17.41 3.97
CA GLN A 4 -8.16 16.72 2.69
C GLN A 4 -6.91 15.87 2.46
N TYR A 5 -7.10 14.67 1.94
CA TYR A 5 -6.04 13.77 1.50
C TYR A 5 -6.51 13.03 0.23
N PRO A 6 -5.60 12.41 -0.55
CA PRO A 6 -5.95 11.78 -1.82
C PRO A 6 -7.05 10.72 -1.69
N PRO A 7 -8.05 10.69 -2.58
CA PRO A 7 -9.19 9.78 -2.50
C PRO A 7 -8.85 8.31 -2.78
N ASP A 8 -7.64 8.03 -3.28
CA ASP A 8 -7.16 6.69 -3.63
C ASP A 8 -6.92 5.79 -2.41
N ILE A 9 -6.90 6.37 -1.20
CA ILE A 9 -6.61 5.65 0.03
C ILE A 9 -7.88 5.00 0.58
N ARG A 10 -7.85 3.67 0.71
CA ARG A 10 -8.87 2.88 1.40
C ARG A 10 -8.39 2.47 2.77
N ILE A 11 -9.12 2.88 3.81
CA ILE A 11 -8.75 2.62 5.21
C ILE A 11 -9.45 1.35 5.68
N ILE A 12 -8.67 0.38 6.15
CA ILE A 12 -9.17 -0.81 6.84
C ILE A 12 -8.88 -0.64 8.33
N GLN A 13 -9.93 -0.59 9.14
CA GLN A 13 -9.80 -0.42 10.58
C GLN A 13 -9.54 -1.77 11.25
N VAL A 14 -8.55 -1.80 12.13
CA VAL A 14 -8.23 -2.93 13.00
C VAL A 14 -8.12 -2.44 14.44
N PRO A 15 -8.44 -3.28 15.44
CA PRO A 15 -8.37 -2.87 16.85
C PRO A 15 -6.94 -2.51 17.29
N CYS A 16 -5.92 -3.10 16.65
CA CYS A 16 -4.53 -2.80 16.90
C CYS A 16 -3.68 -3.15 15.67
N THR A 17 -2.62 -2.38 15.43
CA THR A 17 -1.61 -2.74 14.42
C THR A 17 -0.92 -4.07 14.70
N GLY A 18 -0.89 -4.52 15.95
CA GLY A 18 -0.39 -5.85 16.31
C GLY A 18 -1.19 -7.00 15.70
N LYS A 19 -2.42 -6.76 15.23
CA LYS A 19 -3.23 -7.74 14.49
C LYS A 19 -2.82 -7.85 13.02
N VAL A 20 -2.17 -6.82 12.48
CA VAL A 20 -1.65 -6.83 11.10
C VAL A 20 -0.51 -7.81 11.03
N ASP A 21 -0.68 -8.79 10.15
CA ASP A 21 0.31 -9.83 9.86
C ASP A 21 0.84 -9.69 8.43
N ILE A 22 1.97 -10.32 8.16
CA ILE A 22 2.63 -10.35 6.85
C ILE A 22 1.67 -10.83 5.77
N ILE A 23 0.85 -11.85 6.06
CA ILE A 23 -0.14 -12.39 5.11
C ILE A 23 -1.14 -11.31 4.67
N HIS A 24 -1.59 -10.44 5.58
CA HIS A 24 -2.53 -9.36 5.24
C HIS A 24 -1.88 -8.35 4.30
N LEU A 25 -0.60 -8.01 4.52
CA LEU A 25 0.13 -7.08 3.67
C LEU A 25 0.38 -7.67 2.28
N LEU A 26 0.82 -8.93 2.22
CA LEU A 26 1.07 -9.62 0.95
C LEU A 26 -0.22 -9.82 0.14
N MET A 27 -1.31 -10.19 0.81
CA MET A 27 -2.63 -10.34 0.17
C MET A 27 -3.11 -9.02 -0.43
N ALA A 28 -2.85 -7.88 0.22
CA ALA A 28 -3.20 -6.58 -0.36
C ALA A 28 -2.47 -6.33 -1.70
N PHE A 29 -1.18 -6.69 -1.79
CA PHE A 29 -0.45 -6.62 -3.06
C PHE A 29 -0.95 -7.62 -4.09
N GLU A 30 -1.28 -8.84 -3.67
CA GLU A 30 -1.87 -9.87 -4.53
C GLU A 30 -3.20 -9.42 -5.14
N GLU A 31 -4.04 -8.74 -4.37
CA GLU A 31 -5.30 -8.13 -4.83
C GLU A 31 -5.10 -6.88 -5.71
N GLY A 32 -3.85 -6.48 -5.95
CA GLY A 32 -3.50 -5.41 -6.88
C GLY A 32 -3.33 -4.04 -6.22
N ALA A 33 -3.08 -3.96 -4.91
CA ALA A 33 -2.69 -2.70 -4.28
C ALA A 33 -1.35 -2.21 -4.84
N ASP A 34 -1.28 -0.93 -5.21
CA ASP A 34 -0.04 -0.31 -5.67
C ASP A 34 0.89 0.06 -4.51
N GLY A 35 0.32 0.28 -3.33
CA GLY A 35 1.05 0.53 -2.08
C GLY A 35 0.17 0.32 -0.86
N VAL A 36 0.80 0.03 0.27
CA VAL A 36 0.14 -0.26 1.54
C VAL A 36 0.88 0.46 2.66
N PHE A 37 0.18 1.18 3.53
CA PHE A 37 0.81 1.70 4.73
C PHE A 37 0.04 1.31 5.98
N VAL A 38 0.76 1.11 7.08
CA VAL A 38 0.20 0.74 8.37
C VAL A 38 0.35 1.93 9.31
N ALA A 39 -0.76 2.47 9.80
CA ALA A 39 -0.77 3.53 10.81
C ALA A 39 -1.05 2.94 12.19
N GLY A 40 -0.17 3.17 13.17
CA GLY A 40 -0.30 2.67 14.54
C GLY A 40 0.05 3.71 15.60
N CYS A 41 -0.14 3.34 16.87
CA CYS A 41 0.22 4.19 18.02
C CYS A 41 1.71 4.56 18.02
N LEU A 42 2.07 5.66 18.68
CA LEU A 42 3.46 6.02 18.97
C LEU A 42 4.21 4.88 19.67
N GLU A 43 5.50 4.74 19.38
CA GLU A 43 6.34 3.77 20.07
C GLU A 43 6.43 4.13 21.56
N GLY A 44 6.16 3.17 22.44
CA GLY A 44 6.01 3.41 23.89
C GLY A 44 4.57 3.63 24.36
N ASP A 45 3.69 4.20 23.51
CA ASP A 45 2.29 4.50 23.85
C ASP A 45 1.30 3.47 23.29
N CYS A 46 1.73 2.22 23.11
CA CYS A 46 0.86 1.19 22.59
C CYS A 46 -0.16 0.75 23.65
N HIS A 47 -1.45 0.86 23.32
CA HIS A 47 -2.53 0.37 24.20
C HIS A 47 -2.39 -1.12 24.56
N PHE A 48 -1.88 -1.92 23.61
CA PHE A 48 -1.64 -3.35 23.78
C PHE A 48 -0.16 -3.68 24.05
N ARG A 49 0.57 -2.77 24.72
CA ARG A 49 1.98 -2.87 25.12
C ARG A 49 3.00 -2.86 23.98
N GLU A 50 3.05 -3.92 23.18
CA GLU A 50 4.11 -4.12 22.17
C GLU A 50 3.57 -4.40 20.76
N GLY A 51 2.26 -4.27 20.56
CA GLY A 51 1.62 -4.58 19.28
C GLY A 51 2.17 -3.79 18.10
N ASN A 52 2.47 -2.50 18.29
CA ASN A 52 3.08 -1.66 17.25
C ASN A 52 4.54 -2.05 16.95
N LEU A 53 5.32 -2.45 17.95
CA LEU A 53 6.70 -2.92 17.76
C LEU A 53 6.73 -4.21 16.94
N HIS A 54 5.80 -5.12 17.20
CA HIS A 54 5.64 -6.34 16.41
C HIS A 54 5.24 -6.03 14.97
N ALA A 55 4.29 -5.12 14.76
CA ALA A 55 3.89 -4.67 13.44
C ALA A 55 5.06 -4.05 12.67
N LYS A 56 5.91 -3.24 13.32
CA LYS A 56 7.09 -2.62 12.69
C LYS A 56 8.10 -3.65 12.20
N LYS A 57 8.37 -4.69 13.00
CA LYS A 57 9.21 -5.83 12.61
C LYS A 57 8.61 -6.58 11.41
N ARG A 58 7.29 -6.82 11.41
CA ARG A 58 6.60 -7.50 10.30
C ARG A 58 6.64 -6.67 9.01
N VAL A 59 6.36 -5.37 9.08
CA VAL A 59 6.42 -4.47 7.92
C VAL A 59 7.84 -4.44 7.34
N LYS A 60 8.88 -4.34 8.18
CA LYS A 60 10.27 -4.42 7.72
C LYS A 60 10.54 -5.74 6.98
N ARG A 61 10.07 -6.87 7.51
CA ARG A 61 10.19 -8.16 6.83
C ARG A 61 9.44 -8.19 5.49
N VAL A 62 8.28 -7.55 5.39
CA VAL A 62 7.55 -7.44 4.12
C VAL A 62 8.33 -6.59 3.12
N LYS A 63 8.93 -5.47 3.53
CA LYS A 63 9.81 -4.67 2.66
C LYS A 63 10.90 -5.53 2.02
N GLU A 64 11.63 -6.28 2.85
CA GLU A 64 12.70 -7.17 2.40
C GLU A 64 12.19 -8.26 1.44
N ILE A 65 10.98 -8.77 1.65
CA ILE A 65 10.34 -9.74 0.75
C ILE A 65 10.01 -9.07 -0.60
N LEU A 66 9.39 -7.89 -0.57
CA LEU A 66 9.00 -7.14 -1.78
C LEU A 66 10.20 -6.74 -2.63
N ASP A 67 11.33 -6.38 -2.00
CA ASP A 67 12.58 -6.11 -2.69
C ASP A 67 13.11 -7.37 -3.39
N LYS A 68 13.10 -8.52 -2.71
CA LYS A 68 13.59 -9.80 -3.27
C LYS A 68 12.77 -10.29 -4.46
N VAL A 69 11.46 -10.02 -4.48
CA VAL A 69 10.57 -10.41 -5.58
C VAL A 69 10.48 -9.35 -6.69
N GLY A 70 11.17 -8.21 -6.54
CA GLY A 70 11.21 -7.15 -7.55
C GLY A 70 9.96 -6.25 -7.59
N LEU A 71 9.13 -6.26 -6.55
CA LEU A 71 7.96 -5.36 -6.42
C LEU A 71 8.36 -3.97 -5.89
N GLY A 72 9.45 -3.90 -5.12
CA GLY A 72 9.94 -2.70 -4.47
C GLY A 72 9.37 -2.53 -3.06
N GLY A 73 10.24 -2.59 -2.06
CA GLY A 73 9.91 -2.45 -0.64
C GLY A 73 9.39 -1.07 -0.26
N ASP A 74 9.68 -0.05 -1.07
CA ASP A 74 9.16 1.31 -0.89
C ASP A 74 7.63 1.41 -1.05
N ARG A 75 6.99 0.36 -1.56
CA ARG A 75 5.52 0.24 -1.64
C ARG A 75 4.84 -0.08 -0.32
N VAL A 76 5.59 -0.44 0.73
CA VAL A 76 5.04 -0.67 2.07
C VAL A 76 5.73 0.19 3.11
N GLU A 77 4.99 0.80 4.04
CA GLU A 77 5.58 1.58 5.13
C GLU A 77 4.76 1.52 6.42
N MET A 78 5.42 1.65 7.57
CA MET A 78 4.72 1.82 8.85
C MET A 78 4.93 3.22 9.39
N TYR A 79 3.85 3.85 9.81
CA TYR A 79 3.84 5.16 10.43
C TYR A 79 3.26 5.07 11.84
N ASN A 80 3.90 5.75 12.78
CA ASN A 80 3.47 5.85 14.16
C ASN A 80 2.86 7.24 14.39
N LEU A 81 1.62 7.27 14.87
CA LEU A 81 0.79 8.47 15.04
C LEU A 81 0.03 8.38 16.36
N SER A 82 -0.19 9.53 17.00
CA SER A 82 -1.15 9.66 18.10
C SER A 82 -2.55 9.97 17.57
N ALA A 83 -3.57 9.78 18.40
CA ALA A 83 -4.97 10.06 18.03
C ALA A 83 -5.22 11.53 17.68
N GLY A 84 -4.41 12.46 18.20
CA GLY A 84 -4.52 13.89 17.92
C GLY A 84 -3.82 14.33 16.62
N GLN A 85 -3.01 13.47 15.99
CA GLN A 85 -2.16 13.82 14.85
C GLN A 85 -2.87 13.69 13.48
N GLY A 86 -4.10 14.20 13.38
CA GLY A 86 -4.87 14.19 12.12
C GLY A 86 -4.17 14.92 10.97
N GLY A 87 -3.50 16.04 11.24
CA GLY A 87 -2.70 16.78 10.26
C GLY A 87 -1.58 15.92 9.65
N ARG A 88 -0.85 15.22 10.52
CA ARG A 88 0.25 14.33 10.13
C ARG A 88 -0.26 13.13 9.32
N PHE A 89 -1.44 12.59 9.65
CA PHE A 89 -2.05 11.54 8.83
C PHE A 89 -2.30 12.02 7.39
N ALA A 90 -2.85 13.22 7.21
CA ALA A 90 -3.10 13.78 5.89
C ALA A 90 -1.80 14.10 5.11
N GLU A 91 -0.70 14.41 5.81
CA GLU A 91 0.64 14.50 5.20
C GLU A 91 1.14 13.15 4.73
N ILE A 92 1.13 12.14 5.60
CA ILE A 92 1.57 10.77 5.28
C ILE A 92 0.80 10.19 4.11
N ALA A 93 -0.52 10.41 4.10
CA ALA A 93 -1.38 10.03 3.00
C ALA A 93 -0.88 10.61 1.66
N ARG A 94 -0.57 11.91 1.62
CA ARG A 94 -0.03 12.58 0.43
C ARG A 94 1.38 12.08 0.07
N GLU A 95 2.26 11.94 1.05
CA GLU A 95 3.62 11.42 0.87
C GLU A 95 3.60 10.02 0.25
N MET A 96 2.74 9.13 0.79
CA MET A 96 2.60 7.77 0.30
C MET A 96 2.03 7.75 -1.12
N THR A 97 0.96 8.51 -1.39
CA THR A 97 0.39 8.59 -2.75
C THR A 97 1.43 9.09 -3.75
N ALA A 98 2.19 10.15 -3.43
CA ALA A 98 3.23 10.67 -4.31
C ALA A 98 4.34 9.63 -4.59
N ARG A 99 4.76 8.88 -3.56
CA ARG A 99 5.74 7.79 -3.70
C ARG A 99 5.23 6.68 -4.61
N ILE A 100 3.98 6.27 -4.47
CA ILE A 100 3.41 5.22 -5.31
C ILE A 100 3.25 5.69 -6.76
N LEU A 101 2.86 6.94 -6.98
CA LEU A 101 2.79 7.51 -8.32
C LEU A 101 4.18 7.56 -8.99
N SER A 102 5.25 7.88 -8.25
CA SER A 102 6.61 7.87 -8.81
C SER A 102 7.15 6.47 -9.10
N LEU A 103 6.76 5.47 -8.31
CA LEU A 103 7.11 4.06 -8.55
C LEU A 103 6.31 3.42 -9.68
N GLY A 104 5.20 4.04 -10.09
CA GLY A 104 4.31 3.53 -11.11
C GLY A 104 3.46 2.33 -10.66
N PRO A 105 2.60 1.82 -11.56
CA PRO A 105 1.67 0.76 -11.21
C PRO A 105 2.38 -0.54 -10.83
N SER A 106 1.77 -1.29 -9.92
CA SER A 106 2.25 -2.60 -9.48
C SER A 106 2.26 -3.60 -10.64
N PRO A 107 3.36 -4.34 -10.87
CA PRO A 107 3.42 -5.44 -11.83
C PRO A 107 2.32 -6.50 -11.65
N ILE A 108 1.77 -6.65 -10.44
CA ILE A 108 0.67 -7.60 -10.17
C ILE A 108 -0.62 -7.18 -10.89
N ARG A 109 -0.91 -5.86 -10.96
CA ARG A 109 -2.09 -5.37 -11.68
C ARG A 109 -2.01 -5.68 -13.16
N ILE A 110 -0.80 -5.65 -13.72
CA ILE A 110 -0.54 -6.05 -15.11
C ILE A 110 -0.76 -7.55 -15.27
N ALA A 111 -0.19 -8.36 -14.38
CA ALA A 111 -0.30 -9.82 -14.44
C ALA A 111 -1.75 -10.32 -14.30
N LYS A 112 -2.56 -9.66 -13.47
CA LYS A 112 -4.01 -9.93 -13.31
C LYS A 112 -4.89 -9.30 -14.41
N GLY A 113 -4.32 -8.57 -15.38
CA GLY A 113 -5.08 -7.91 -16.44
C GLY A 113 -5.94 -6.73 -15.95
N LEU A 114 -5.70 -6.23 -14.74
CA LEU A 114 -6.42 -5.09 -14.15
C LEU A 114 -6.02 -3.75 -14.79
N ILE A 115 -4.88 -3.71 -15.49
CA ILE A 115 -4.40 -2.59 -16.30
C ILE A 115 -3.66 -3.11 -17.54
N ALA A 116 -3.69 -2.33 -18.62
CA ALA A 116 -2.90 -2.62 -19.82
C ALA A 116 -1.39 -2.51 -19.53
N ARG A 117 -0.58 -3.37 -20.16
CA ARG A 117 0.89 -3.29 -20.10
C ARG A 117 1.32 -1.92 -20.66
N PRO A 118 2.08 -1.09 -19.92
CA PRO A 118 2.64 0.13 -20.49
C PRO A 118 3.60 -0.26 -21.62
N GLY A 119 3.24 0.09 -22.86
CA GLY A 119 3.99 -0.27 -24.08
C GLY A 119 3.37 -1.36 -24.96
N ALA A 120 2.22 -1.95 -24.60
CA ALA A 120 1.43 -2.73 -25.54
C ALA A 120 0.72 -1.77 -26.51
N GLN A 121 1.38 -1.45 -27.63
CA GLN A 121 0.70 -0.93 -28.80
C GLN A 121 -0.44 -1.90 -29.14
N ALA A 122 -1.62 -1.34 -29.39
CA ALA A 122 -2.75 -2.08 -29.91
C ALA A 122 -2.31 -2.79 -31.20
N ALA A 123 -2.07 -4.11 -31.10
CA ALA A 123 -1.98 -4.95 -32.27
C ALA A 123 -3.39 -5.03 -32.86
N GLY A 124 -3.57 -4.27 -33.95
CA GLY A 124 -4.69 -4.21 -34.89
C GLY A 124 -5.96 -5.00 -34.57
N ALA A 125 -7.02 -4.27 -34.25
CA ALA A 125 -8.37 -4.66 -34.65
C ALA A 125 -8.64 -4.05 -36.03
N GLU A 126 -8.03 -4.61 -37.07
CA GLU A 126 -8.47 -4.38 -38.45
C GLU A 126 -8.98 -5.71 -39.02
N GLY A 127 -10.28 -5.74 -39.31
CA GLY A 127 -10.87 -6.60 -40.32
C GLY A 127 -11.37 -7.98 -39.87
N GLU A 128 -12.65 -8.06 -39.51
CA GLU A 128 -13.53 -9.04 -40.17
C GLU A 128 -14.97 -8.50 -40.19
N VAL A 129 -15.29 -7.83 -41.29
CA VAL A 129 -16.66 -7.67 -41.80
C VAL A 129 -16.82 -8.77 -42.85
N ALA A 130 -17.85 -9.61 -42.69
CA ALA A 130 -18.48 -10.57 -43.62
C ALA A 130 -18.75 -11.89 -42.86
N ALA A 131 -19.94 -12.49 -42.86
CA ALA A 131 -21.13 -12.37 -43.69
C ALA A 131 -22.37 -12.79 -42.88
#